data_AF-H0F0E3-F1
#
_entry.id   AF-H0F0E3-F1
#
_cell.length_a   1.000
_cell.length_b   1.000
_cell.length_c   1.000
_cell.angle_alpha   90.00
_cell.angle_beta   90.00
_cell.angle_gamma   90.00
#
_symmetry.space_group_name_H-M   'P 1'
#
loop_
_entity.id
_entity.type
_entity.pdbx_description
1 polymer ?
#
loop_
_entity_poly.entity_id
_entity_poly.type
_entity_poly.pdbx_seq_one_letter_code
_entity_poly.pdbx_strand_id
1 'polypeptide(L)'
;MLFAAAIVTGCAAPVSGDLVTQEKVEAIKINVTTLDEMIRQFGPPRSQHVNAQGLQTATWFYFNNSEFGAMQDQRTLTVIYNRDHTVKEYMNSSAGEKASAPGR
;
A
#
# COMPACT_ATOMS: atom_id res chain seq x y z
N MET A 1 -52.55 0.30 -12.55
CA MET A 1 -51.38 -0.50 -12.12
C MET A 1 -50.20 -0.14 -13.02
N LEU A 2 -49.38 0.84 -12.63
CA LEU A 2 -48.08 1.10 -13.26
C LEU A 2 -47.01 0.94 -12.17
N PHE A 3 -46.34 -0.20 -12.18
CA PHE A 3 -45.15 -0.43 -11.36
C PHE A 3 -43.98 0.26 -12.03
N ALA A 4 -43.65 1.48 -11.59
CA ALA A 4 -42.41 2.13 -11.94
C ALA A 4 -41.29 1.52 -11.07
N ALA A 5 -40.58 0.55 -11.63
CA ALA A 5 -39.34 0.04 -11.06
C ALA A 5 -38.31 1.20 -11.06
N ALA A 6 -38.06 1.78 -9.89
CA ALA A 6 -36.95 2.69 -9.68
C ALA A 6 -35.65 1.91 -9.89
N ILE A 7 -35.03 2.19 -11.03
CA ILE A 7 -33.74 1.67 -11.45
C ILE A 7 -32.76 2.04 -10.36
N VAL A 8 -32.19 1.03 -9.70
CA VAL A 8 -31.09 1.17 -8.76
C VAL A 8 -29.99 1.96 -9.48
N THR A 9 -29.88 3.25 -9.16
CA THR A 9 -28.73 4.07 -9.55
C THR A 9 -27.53 3.38 -8.94
N GLY A 10 -26.69 2.84 -9.82
CA GLY A 10 -25.59 1.99 -9.45
C GLY A 10 -24.76 2.61 -8.34
N CYS A 11 -24.56 1.84 -7.27
CA CYS A 11 -23.28 1.88 -6.61
C CYS A 11 -22.26 1.44 -7.67
N ALA A 12 -21.80 2.35 -8.51
CA ALA A 12 -20.40 2.33 -8.86
C ALA A 12 -19.68 2.58 -7.52
N ALA A 13 -19.58 1.53 -6.70
CA ALA A 13 -18.45 1.41 -5.81
C ALA A 13 -17.28 1.69 -6.75
N PRO A 14 -16.57 2.81 -6.59
CA PRO A 14 -15.43 3.02 -7.44
C PRO A 14 -14.61 1.75 -7.26
N VAL A 15 -14.30 1.07 -8.36
CA VAL A 15 -13.30 0.02 -8.34
C VAL A 15 -11.99 0.76 -8.13
N SER A 16 -11.84 1.35 -6.95
CA SER A 16 -10.64 1.94 -6.41
C SER A 16 -9.84 0.77 -5.88
N GLY A 17 -9.44 -0.12 -6.79
CA GLY A 17 -8.07 -0.59 -6.77
C GLY A 17 -7.22 0.60 -7.19
N ASP A 18 -7.22 1.65 -6.36
CA ASP A 18 -6.48 2.87 -6.63
C ASP A 18 -5.02 2.44 -6.63
N LEU A 19 -4.49 2.30 -7.84
CA LEU A 19 -3.24 1.57 -8.07
C LEU A 19 -2.19 2.15 -7.14
N VAL A 20 -1.45 1.28 -6.46
CA VAL A 20 -0.32 1.72 -5.67
C VAL A 20 0.74 2.19 -6.66
N THR A 21 0.89 3.50 -6.79
CA THR A 21 1.90 4.11 -7.65
C THR A 21 3.14 4.49 -6.84
N GLN A 22 4.25 4.71 -7.52
CA GLN A 22 5.48 5.16 -6.88
C GLN A 22 5.29 6.52 -6.18
N GLU A 23 4.49 7.42 -6.76
CA GLU A 23 4.21 8.74 -6.18
C GLU A 23 3.49 8.63 -4.83
N LYS A 24 2.60 7.64 -4.66
CA LYS A 24 1.94 7.39 -3.37
C LYS A 24 2.94 6.94 -2.30
N VAL A 25 3.91 6.12 -2.68
CA VAL A 25 4.98 5.68 -1.76
C VAL A 25 5.88 6.86 -1.37
N GLU A 26 6.17 7.76 -2.30
CA GLU A 26 6.96 8.97 -2.04
C GLU A 26 6.21 10.01 -1.20
N ALA A 27 4.88 9.95 -1.15
CA ALA A 27 4.05 10.79 -0.30
C ALA A 27 4.04 10.35 1.18
N ILE A 28 4.60 9.18 1.52
CA ILE A 28 4.67 8.68 2.90
C ILE A 28 5.60 9.58 3.72
N LYS A 29 5.06 10.18 4.79
CA LYS A 29 5.80 11.06 5.69
C LYS A 29 6.10 10.37 7.02
N ILE A 30 7.39 10.29 7.35
CA ILE A 30 7.86 9.75 8.63
C ILE A 30 7.31 10.59 9.80
N ASN A 31 6.87 9.91 10.86
CA ASN A 31 6.23 10.44 12.07
C ASN A 31 4.93 11.23 11.83
N VAL A 32 4.35 11.15 10.63
CA VAL A 32 3.12 11.90 10.27
C VAL A 32 2.08 10.95 9.68
N THR A 33 2.45 10.23 8.62
CA THR A 33 1.54 9.27 7.99
C THR A 33 1.21 8.16 8.98
N THR A 34 -0.07 7.84 9.11
CA THR A 34 -0.56 6.84 10.08
C THR A 34 -0.86 5.50 9.42
N LEU A 35 -0.91 4.43 10.20
CA LEU A 35 -1.36 3.12 9.71
C LEU A 35 -2.75 3.18 9.04
N ASP A 36 -3.71 3.90 9.62
CA ASP A 36 -5.04 4.07 9.05
C ASP A 36 -5.00 4.78 7.70
N GLU A 37 -4.16 5.81 7.57
CA GLU A 37 -3.94 6.50 6.30
C GLU A 37 -3.30 5.57 5.26
N MET A 38 -2.32 4.76 5.67
CA MET A 38 -1.73 3.73 4.81
C MET A 38 -2.80 2.73 4.34
N ILE A 39 -3.66 2.25 5.22
CA ILE A 39 -4.74 1.30 4.84
C ILE A 39 -5.72 1.95 3.86
N ARG A 40 -6.03 3.24 4.03
CA ARG A 40 -6.91 3.97 3.11
C ARG A 40 -6.29 4.17 1.73
N GLN A 41 -4.99 4.45 1.67
CA GLN A 41 -4.28 4.75 0.42
C GLN A 41 -3.81 3.51 -0.35
N PHE A 42 -3.39 2.46 0.38
CA PHE A 42 -2.76 1.26 -0.18
C PHE A 42 -3.64 0.00 -0.04
N GLY A 43 -4.78 0.10 0.64
CA GLY A 43 -5.60 -1.05 1.03
C GLY A 43 -5.03 -1.79 2.25
N PRO A 44 -5.68 -2.86 2.71
CA PRO A 44 -5.19 -3.64 3.82
C PRO A 44 -3.83 -4.29 3.48
N PRO A 45 -2.88 -4.31 4.42
CA PRO A 45 -1.60 -4.99 4.21
C PRO A 45 -1.78 -6.48 4.01
N ARG A 46 -0.84 -7.08 3.27
CA ARG A 46 -0.77 -8.52 3.04
C ARG A 46 -0.39 -9.28 4.31
N SER A 47 0.44 -8.68 5.15
CA SER A 47 0.78 -9.24 6.46
C SER A 47 1.07 -8.12 7.45
N GLN A 48 0.85 -8.43 8.74
CA GLN A 48 1.20 -7.58 9.85
C GLN A 48 1.77 -8.43 10.98
N HIS A 49 2.78 -7.93 11.66
CA HIS A 49 3.38 -8.59 12.81
C HIS A 49 4.03 -7.57 13.74
N VAL A 50 4.39 -8.00 14.95
CA VAL A 50 5.21 -7.22 15.87
C VAL A 50 6.64 -7.75 15.78
N ASN A 51 7.61 -6.86 15.56
CA ASN A 51 9.02 -7.25 15.45
C ASN A 51 9.67 -7.44 16.83
N ALA A 52 10.95 -7.85 16.86
CA ALA A 52 11.69 -8.08 18.11
C ALA A 52 11.81 -6.85 19.03
N GLN A 53 11.59 -5.64 18.51
CA GLN A 53 11.62 -4.38 19.25
C GLN A 53 10.23 -4.01 19.82
N GLY A 54 9.21 -4.83 19.60
CA GLY A 54 7.84 -4.55 20.01
C GLY A 54 7.14 -3.51 19.12
N LEU A 55 7.65 -3.28 17.90
CA LEU A 55 7.06 -2.34 16.94
C LEU A 55 6.23 -3.09 15.91
N GLN A 56 5.09 -2.51 15.54
CA GLN A 56 4.25 -3.05 14.49
C GLN A 56 4.92 -2.86 13.13
N THR A 57 4.91 -3.92 12.32
CA THR A 57 5.40 -3.94 10.96
C THR A 57 4.29 -4.44 10.06
N ALA A 58 4.07 -3.76 8.94
CA ALA A 58 3.10 -4.18 7.92
C ALA A 58 3.75 -4.24 6.54
N THR A 59 3.30 -5.18 5.72
CA THR A 59 3.85 -5.41 4.38
C THR A 59 2.74 -5.40 3.34
N TRP A 60 2.98 -4.69 2.23
CA TRP A 60 2.14 -4.66 1.04
C TRP A 60 2.89 -5.24 -0.16
N PHE A 61 2.17 -5.98 -0.98
CA PHE A 61 2.63 -6.40 -2.30
C PHE A 61 1.78 -5.70 -3.35
N TYR A 62 2.43 -5.01 -4.27
CA TYR A 62 1.77 -4.27 -5.33
C TYR A 62 2.60 -4.34 -6.62
N PHE A 63 1.97 -4.04 -7.75
CA PHE A 63 2.66 -3.89 -9.03
C PHE A 63 2.76 -2.39 -9.33
N ASN A 64 3.97 -1.90 -9.63
CA ASN A 64 4.11 -0.52 -10.07
C ASN A 64 3.57 -0.41 -11.50
N ASN A 65 2.46 0.31 -11.66
CA ASN A 65 1.76 0.47 -12.94
C ASN A 65 2.00 1.85 -13.57
N SER A 66 3.12 2.51 -13.27
CA SER A 66 3.47 3.82 -13.85
C SER A 66 3.58 3.79 -15.39
N GLU A 67 3.77 2.62 -15.98
CA GLU A 67 3.83 2.43 -17.43
C GLU A 67 2.82 1.35 -17.86
N PHE A 68 1.88 1.74 -18.72
CA PHE A 68 0.84 0.89 -19.31
C PHE A 68 1.37 -0.52 -19.68
N GLY A 69 1.00 -1.53 -18.88
CA GLY A 69 1.13 -2.94 -19.25
C GLY A 69 2.27 -3.74 -18.61
N ALA A 70 3.12 -3.15 -17.76
CA ALA A 70 4.19 -3.91 -17.12
C ALA A 70 3.74 -4.51 -15.77
N MET A 71 3.04 -5.65 -15.79
CA MET A 71 2.89 -6.54 -14.61
C MET A 71 4.24 -7.15 -14.13
N GLN A 72 5.37 -6.57 -14.54
CA GLN A 72 6.72 -7.12 -14.37
C GLN A 72 7.48 -6.48 -13.21
N ASP A 73 7.02 -5.35 -12.67
CA ASP A 73 7.65 -4.69 -11.53
C ASP A 73 6.84 -4.91 -10.23
N GLN A 74 6.85 -6.15 -9.75
CA GLN A 74 6.30 -6.47 -8.44
C GLN A 74 7.16 -5.81 -7.36
N ARG A 75 6.52 -5.01 -6.52
CA ARG A 75 7.12 -4.26 -5.42
C ARG A 75 6.62 -4.78 -4.08
N THR A 76 7.51 -4.71 -3.10
CA THR A 76 7.22 -5.01 -1.70
C THR A 76 7.46 -3.75 -0.89
N LEU A 77 6.40 -3.18 -0.30
CA LEU A 77 6.50 -2.09 0.65
C LEU A 77 6.40 -2.67 2.07
N THR A 78 7.47 -2.52 2.85
CA THR A 78 7.49 -2.87 4.27
C THR A 78 7.55 -1.59 5.09
N VAL A 79 6.67 -1.44 6.06
CA VAL A 79 6.54 -0.23 6.89
C VAL A 79 6.61 -0.64 8.35
N ILE A 80 7.46 0.03 9.12
CA ILE A 80 7.55 -0.12 10.57
C ILE A 80 6.91 1.11 11.19
N TYR A 81 6.08 0.90 12.20
CA TYR A 81 5.35 1.95 12.89
C TYR A 81 5.96 2.24 14.25
N ASN A 82 5.86 3.50 14.65
CA ASN A 82 6.03 3.93 16.02
C ASN A 82 4.89 3.38 16.90
N ARG A 83 5.04 3.51 18.22
CA ARG A 83 4.00 3.08 19.19
C ARG A 83 2.70 3.89 19.09
N ASP A 84 2.74 5.08 18.49
CA ASP A 84 1.58 5.91 18.19
C ASP A 84 0.96 5.61 16.82
N HIS A 85 1.41 4.53 16.16
CA HIS A 85 0.98 4.08 14.84
C HIS A 85 1.29 5.06 13.69
N THR A 86 2.22 6.00 13.88
CA THR A 86 2.83 6.77 12.78
C THR A 86 3.96 5.98 12.12
N VAL A 87 4.23 6.23 10.85
CA VAL A 87 5.33 5.59 10.11
C VAL A 87 6.66 5.99 10.75
N LYS A 88 7.42 5.01 11.22
CA LYS A 88 8.78 5.21 11.73
C LYS A 88 9.81 5.14 10.60
N GLU A 89 9.68 4.13 9.75
CA GLU A 89 10.53 3.88 8.60
C GLU A 89 9.79 2.98 7.60
N TYR A 90 10.19 3.04 6.33
CA TYR A 90 9.67 2.16 5.31
C TYR A 90 10.75 1.79 4.29
N MET A 91 10.58 0.64 3.65
CA MET A 91 11.43 0.14 2.59
C MET A 91 10.55 -0.33 1.44
N ASN A 92 10.85 0.14 0.23
CA ASN A 92 10.18 -0.26 -0.99
C ASN A 92 11.18 -0.95 -1.93
N SER A 93 10.96 -2.22 -2.23
CA SER A 93 11.90 -3.04 -3.02
C SER A 93 11.20 -3.66 -4.22
N SER A 94 11.84 -3.66 -5.40
CA SER A 94 11.39 -4.47 -6.54
C SER A 94 11.88 -5.91 -6.43
N ALA A 95 11.12 -6.84 -6.97
CA ALA A 95 11.55 -8.23 -7.15
C ALA A 95 12.72 -8.38 -8.16
N GLY A 96 13.07 -7.32 -8.90
CA GLY A 96 14.14 -7.27 -9.91
C GLY A 96 15.42 -6.53 -9.50
N GLU A 97 15.37 -5.63 -8.51
CA GLU A 97 16.58 -5.05 -7.92
C GLU A 97 17.27 -6.13 -7.10
N LYS A 98 18.28 -6.77 -7.70
CA LYS A 98 19.33 -7.45 -6.94
C LYS A 98 19.76 -6.49 -5.84
N ALA A 99 19.35 -6.77 -4.60
CA ALA A 99 19.84 -6.11 -3.42
C ALA A 99 21.35 -6.01 -3.56
N SER A 100 21.85 -4.80 -3.82
CA SER A 100 23.27 -4.53 -3.72
C SER A 100 23.58 -4.68 -2.25
N ALA A 101 23.97 -5.90 -1.87
CA ALA A 101 24.48 -6.21 -0.56
C ALA A 101 25.61 -5.21 -0.28
N PRO A 102 25.59 -4.48 0.85
CA PRO A 102 26.79 -3.80 1.28
C PRO A 102 27.79 -4.89 1.72
N GLY A 103 28.76 -5.18 0.86
CA GLY A 103 29.94 -6.00 1.16
C GLY A 103 31.05 -5.59 0.19
N ARG A 104 32.22 -5.14 0.63
CA ARG A 104 33.01 -5.48 1.83
C ARG A 104 33.68 -4.25 2.41
#